data_AF-A0A9W4WUF7-F1
#
_entry.id   AF-A0A9W4WUF7-F1
#
_cell.length_a   1.000
_cell.length_b   1.000
_cell.length_c   1.000
_cell.angle_alpha   90.00
_cell.angle_beta   90.00
_cell.angle_gamma   90.00
#
_symmetry.space_group_name_H-M   'P 1'
#
loop_
_entity.id
_entity.type
_entity.pdbx_description
1 polymer ?
#
loop_
_entity_poly.entity_id
_entity_poly.type
_entity_poly.pdbx_seq_one_letter_code
_entity_poly.pdbx_strand_id
1 'polypeptide(L)'
;MVRKVTIYTRAAEYSNDFRVDDGLLLCIYCNHSVKWEKKSSIKDHIQGVTHCAKKREYENKQKTNGNVLQQRTIASTILNANSKNELIEDLIHAFAVADIPLE
;
A
#
# COMPACT_ATOMS: atom_id res chain seq x y z
N MET A 1 9.13 24.11 34.39
CA MET A 1 8.65 22.71 34.43
C MET A 1 9.16 22.00 33.18
N VAL A 2 10.21 21.17 33.29
CA VAL A 2 10.74 20.43 32.14
C VAL A 2 9.74 19.32 31.82
N ARG A 3 9.08 19.41 30.66
CA ARG A 3 8.19 18.34 30.18
C ARG A 3 9.03 17.06 30.05
N LYS A 4 8.73 16.04 30.86
CA LYS A 4 9.35 14.71 30.72
C LYS A 4 9.01 14.20 29.32
N VAL A 5 10.05 14.00 28.54
CA VAL A 5 9.92 13.34 27.23
C VAL A 5 9.60 11.89 27.49
N THR A 6 8.53 11.40 26.89
CA THR A 6 8.19 9.99 26.85
C THR A 6 8.21 9.48 25.42
N ILE A 7 8.18 8.15 25.24
CA ILE A 7 7.99 7.50 23.93
C ILE A 7 6.78 8.07 23.21
N TYR A 8 5.66 8.20 23.93
CA TYR A 8 4.42 8.74 23.38
C TYR A 8 4.56 10.19 22.93
N THR A 9 5.34 11.01 23.65
CA THR A 9 5.64 12.39 23.22
C THR A 9 6.40 12.40 21.89
N ARG A 10 7.41 11.53 21.74
CA ARG A 10 8.18 11.41 20.49
C ARG A 10 7.33 10.86 19.34
N ALA A 11 6.51 9.84 19.61
CA ALA A 11 5.59 9.30 18.62
C ALA A 11 4.56 10.34 18.18
N ALA A 12 4.07 11.20 19.09
CA ALA A 12 3.18 12.30 18.74
C ALA A 12 3.89 13.39 17.89
N GLU A 13 5.15 13.71 18.21
CA GLU A 13 5.95 14.66 17.41
C GLU A 13 6.27 14.14 15.99
N TYR A 14 6.40 12.83 15.84
CA TYR A 14 6.73 12.17 14.57
C TYR A 14 5.68 11.13 14.16
N SER A 15 4.41 11.50 14.29
CA SER A 15 3.25 10.60 14.11
C SER A 15 3.12 10.01 12.70
N ASN A 16 3.74 10.64 11.71
CA ASN A 16 3.73 10.17 10.33
C ASN A 16 4.74 9.04 10.07
N ASP A 17 5.85 8.97 10.81
CA ASP A 17 6.95 8.05 10.53
C ASP A 17 7.08 6.96 11.61
N PHE A 18 6.54 7.17 12.82
CA PHE A 18 6.66 6.23 13.94
C PHE A 18 5.34 5.90 14.62
N ARG A 19 5.29 4.69 15.18
CA ARG A 19 4.25 4.21 16.09
C ARG A 19 4.87 3.67 17.37
N VAL A 20 4.09 3.63 18.44
CA VAL A 20 4.48 2.95 19.68
C VAL A 20 3.92 1.55 19.66
N ASP A 21 4.77 0.57 19.90
CA ASP A 21 4.40 -0.84 19.98
C ASP A 21 5.25 -1.49 21.08
N ASP A 22 4.58 -2.12 22.04
CA ASP A 22 5.20 -2.74 23.23
C ASP A 22 6.22 -1.85 23.98
N GLY A 23 5.96 -0.55 24.06
CA GLY A 23 6.90 0.40 24.70
C GLY A 23 8.18 0.67 23.89
N LEU A 24 8.18 0.33 22.60
CA LEU A 24 9.24 0.67 21.65
C LEU A 24 8.70 1.68 20.61
N LEU A 25 9.58 2.58 20.16
CA LEU A 25 9.28 3.48 19.05
C LEU A 25 9.63 2.76 17.74
N LEU A 26 8.63 2.31 17.00
CA LEU A 26 8.78 1.52 15.78
C LEU A 26 8.54 2.40 14.55
N CYS A 27 9.46 2.32 13.58
CA CYS A 27 9.28 3.00 12.29
C CYS A 27 8.26 2.24 11.43
N ILE A 28 7.28 2.96 10.88
CA ILE A 28 6.19 2.38 10.07
C ILE A 28 6.73 1.84 8.74
N TYR A 29 7.73 2.50 8.16
CA TYR A 29 8.28 2.13 6.85
C TYR A 29 9.37 1.06 6.93
N CYS A 30 10.22 1.13 7.97
CA CYS A 30 11.36 0.23 8.12
C CYS A 30 11.05 -0.99 9.00
N ASN A 31 9.94 -0.97 9.74
CA ASN A 31 9.50 -2.04 10.65
C ASN A 31 10.58 -2.47 11.66
N HIS A 32 11.37 -1.51 12.15
CA HIS A 32 12.34 -1.74 13.22
C HIS A 32 12.18 -0.72 14.34
N SER A 33 12.64 -1.09 15.52
CA SER A 33 12.67 -0.21 16.69
C SER A 33 13.78 0.84 16.55
N VAL A 34 13.50 2.05 17.04
CA VAL A 34 14.40 3.20 17.04
C VAL A 34 14.50 3.77 18.44
N LYS A 35 15.72 4.16 18.84
CA LYS A 35 15.94 4.79 20.14
C LYS A 35 15.30 6.18 20.18
N TRP A 36 14.30 6.35 21.04
CA TRP A 36 13.52 7.57 21.17
C TRP A 36 14.12 8.59 22.16
N GLU A 37 15.04 8.13 23.02
CA GLU A 37 15.65 8.94 24.08
C GLU A 37 16.38 10.18 23.54
N LYS A 38 17.00 10.05 22.36
CA LYS A 38 17.76 11.12 21.70
C LYS A 38 17.08 11.52 20.40
N LYS A 39 16.71 12.80 20.29
CA LYS A 39 16.14 13.38 19.06
C LYS A 39 17.07 13.21 17.85
N SER A 40 18.39 13.23 18.07
CA SER A 40 19.37 12.97 17.02
C SER A 40 19.25 11.57 16.43
N SER A 41 18.98 10.54 17.24
CA SER A 41 18.82 9.16 16.75
C SER A 41 17.58 9.00 15.88
N ILE A 42 16.49 9.69 16.25
CA ILE A 42 15.26 9.74 15.44
C ILE A 42 15.54 10.44 14.12
N LYS A 43 16.22 11.60 14.17
CA LYS A 43 16.54 12.39 12.98
C LYS A 43 17.46 11.63 12.03
N ASP A 44 18.52 11.02 12.56
CA ASP A 44 19.46 10.19 11.81
C ASP A 44 18.75 9.04 11.08
N HIS A 45 17.83 8.36 11.78
CA HIS A 45 17.01 7.32 11.17
C HIS A 45 16.16 7.84 10.00
N ILE A 46 15.40 8.93 10.17
CA ILE A 46 14.53 9.48 9.11
C ILE A 46 15.37 9.98 7.92
N GLN A 47 16.56 10.53 8.19
CA GLN A 47 17.48 11.00 7.16
C GLN A 47 18.30 9.88 6.50
N GLY A 48 18.22 8.66 7.05
CA GLY A 48 18.95 7.51 6.54
C GLY A 48 18.49 7.09 5.15
N VAL A 49 19.44 6.68 4.30
CA VAL A 49 19.18 6.23 2.93
C VAL A 49 18.18 5.08 2.87
N THR A 50 18.24 4.16 3.82
CA THR A 50 17.32 3.01 3.92
C THR A 50 15.90 3.46 4.19
N HIS A 51 15.70 4.43 5.10
CA HIS A 51 14.37 4.97 5.40
C HIS A 51 13.79 5.69 4.20
N CYS A 52 14.56 6.58 3.56
CA CYS A 52 14.11 7.27 2.34
C CYS A 52 13.74 6.31 1.21
N ALA A 53 14.54 5.26 1.00
CA ALA A 53 14.23 4.22 0.02
C ALA A 53 12.91 3.51 0.37
N LYS A 54 12.77 3.02 1.61
CA LYS A 54 11.57 2.30 2.08
C LYS A 54 10.31 3.16 2.06
N LYS A 55 10.43 4.43 2.45
CA LYS A 55 9.34 5.42 2.39
C LYS A 55 8.88 5.65 0.97
N ARG A 56 9.81 5.85 0.03
CA ARG A 56 9.50 5.97 -1.40
C ARG A 56 8.85 4.71 -1.96
N GLU A 57 9.34 3.52 -1.58
CA GLU A 57 8.71 2.25 -1.97
C GLU A 57 7.28 2.16 -1.45
N TYR A 58 7.03 2.53 -0.19
CA TYR A 58 5.71 2.51 0.42
C TYR A 58 4.76 3.51 -0.26
N GLU A 59 5.20 4.74 -0.50
CA GLU A 59 4.42 5.76 -1.23
C GLU A 59 4.14 5.36 -2.68
N ASN A 60 5.13 4.78 -3.36
CA ASN A 60 4.95 4.28 -4.72
C ASN A 60 3.94 3.11 -4.74
N LYS A 61 4.07 2.16 -3.81
CA LYS A 61 3.08 1.10 -3.62
C LYS A 61 1.70 1.68 -3.35
N GLN A 62 1.54 2.70 -2.52
CA GLN A 62 0.23 3.34 -2.31
C GLN A 62 -0.30 4.05 -3.55
N LYS A 63 0.55 4.61 -4.43
CA LYS A 63 0.12 5.22 -5.69
C LYS A 63 -0.27 4.17 -6.74
N THR A 64 0.53 3.13 -6.90
CA THR A 64 0.19 1.98 -7.75
C THR A 64 -1.05 1.25 -7.21
N ASN A 65 -1.17 1.14 -5.89
CA ASN A 65 -2.34 0.57 -5.23
C ASN A 65 -3.51 1.54 -5.15
N GLY A 66 -3.35 2.84 -5.32
CA GLY A 66 -4.48 3.74 -5.62
C GLY A 66 -5.21 3.37 -6.92
N ASN A 67 -4.53 2.64 -7.81
CA ASN A 67 -5.11 2.01 -8.99
C ASN A 67 -5.47 0.51 -8.77
N VAL A 68 -4.93 -0.14 -7.73
CA VAL A 68 -5.15 -1.57 -7.35
C VAL A 68 -5.96 -1.73 -6.03
N LEU A 69 -6.54 -0.65 -5.49
CA LEU A 69 -7.56 -0.67 -4.44
C LEU A 69 -8.95 -0.89 -5.05
N GLN A 70 -9.02 -1.49 -6.24
CA GLN A 70 -10.20 -2.27 -6.57
C GLN A 70 -10.12 -3.51 -5.68
N GLN A 71 -10.68 -3.39 -4.47
CA GLN A 71 -11.12 -4.53 -3.68
C GLN A 71 -11.73 -5.52 -4.66
N ARG A 72 -11.05 -6.66 -4.92
CA ARG A 72 -11.59 -7.73 -5.76
C ARG A 72 -12.74 -8.35 -4.99
N THR A 73 -13.86 -7.66 -5.03
CA THR A 73 -15.15 -8.10 -4.54
C THR A 73 -15.59 -9.22 -5.48
N ILE A 74 -16.32 -10.22 -5.00
CA ILE A 74 -16.83 -11.32 -5.84
C ILE A 74 -17.52 -10.79 -7.12
N ALA A 75 -18.18 -9.62 -7.01
CA ALA A 75 -18.74 -8.86 -8.12
C ALA A 75 -17.75 -8.53 -9.25
N SER A 76 -16.51 -8.13 -8.96
CA SER A 76 -15.51 -7.81 -9.99
C SER A 76 -15.09 -9.03 -10.79
N THR A 77 -14.99 -10.19 -10.15
CA THR A 77 -14.72 -11.47 -10.84
C THR A 77 -15.92 -11.88 -11.69
N ILE A 78 -17.16 -11.68 -11.21
CA ILE A 78 -18.38 -11.95 -11.98
C ILE A 78 -18.50 -11.01 -13.18
N LEU A 79 -18.24 -9.71 -13.01
CA LEU A 79 -18.29 -8.73 -14.11
C LEU A 79 -17.24 -9.04 -15.19
N ASN A 80 -16.03 -9.44 -14.80
CA ASN A 80 -15.01 -9.86 -15.77
C ASN A 80 -15.37 -11.20 -16.44
N ALA A 81 -16.05 -12.11 -15.75
CA ALA A 81 -16.56 -13.35 -16.34
C ALA A 81 -17.70 -13.09 -17.34
N ASN A 82 -18.66 -12.23 -16.97
CA ASN A 82 -19.76 -11.81 -17.86
C ASN A 82 -19.23 -11.05 -19.08
N SER A 83 -18.28 -10.12 -18.90
CA SER A 83 -17.67 -9.40 -20.02
C SER A 83 -16.96 -10.35 -21.00
N LYS A 84 -16.34 -11.42 -20.51
CA LYS A 84 -15.78 -12.45 -21.39
C LYS A 84 -16.85 -13.27 -22.10
N ASN A 85 -17.99 -13.54 -21.46
CA ASN A 85 -19.11 -14.24 -22.09
C ASN A 85 -19.72 -13.41 -23.23
N GLU A 86 -19.93 -12.11 -23.00
CA GLU A 86 -20.52 -11.23 -24.03
C GLU A 86 -19.63 -11.11 -25.27
N LEU A 87 -18.30 -11.08 -25.12
CA LEU A 87 -17.38 -11.08 -26.26
C LEU A 87 -17.38 -12.41 -27.03
N ILE A 88 -17.61 -13.54 -26.33
CA ILE A 88 -17.73 -14.85 -26.97
C ILE A 88 -19.05 -14.92 -27.76
N GLU A 89 -20.15 -14.41 -27.20
CA GLU A 89 -21.46 -14.38 -27.87
C GLU A 89 -21.44 -13.49 -29.12
N ASP A 90 -20.83 -12.31 -29.04
CA ASP A 90 -20.66 -11.40 -30.19
C ASP A 90 -19.81 -12.03 -31.30
N LEU A 91 -18.72 -12.72 -30.93
CA LEU A 91 -17.87 -13.43 -31.88
C LEU A 91 -18.61 -14.58 -32.59
N ILE A 92 -19.35 -15.41 -31.84
CA ILE A 92 -20.14 -16.51 -32.42
C ILE A 92 -21.20 -15.94 -33.38
N HIS A 93 -21.85 -14.84 -33.02
CA HIS A 93 -22.85 -14.22 -33.87
C HIS A 93 -22.22 -13.64 -35.15
N ALA A 94 -21.04 -13.03 -35.07
CA ALA A 94 -20.31 -12.55 -36.23
C ALA A 94 -19.90 -13.70 -37.18
N PHE A 95 -19.46 -14.83 -36.64
CA PHE A 95 -19.14 -16.03 -37.43
C PHE A 95 -20.38 -16.62 -38.11
N ALA A 96 -21.52 -16.67 -37.39
CA ALA A 96 -22.79 -17.13 -37.93
C ALA A 96 -23.32 -16.21 -39.04
N VAL A 97 -23.22 -14.88 -38.88
CA VAL A 97 -23.60 -13.90 -39.91
C VAL A 97 -22.71 -14.00 -41.14
N ALA A 98 -21.43 -14.32 -40.95
CA ALA A 98 -20.47 -14.46 -42.03
C ALA A 98 -20.49 -15.86 -42.70
N ASP A 99 -21.38 -16.77 -42.29
CA ASP A 99 -21.46 -18.16 -42.76
C ASP A 99 -20.11 -18.91 -42.62
N ILE A 100 -19.34 -18.57 -41.58
CA ILE A 100 -18.02 -19.17 -41.32
C ILE A 100 -18.22 -20.41 -40.42
N PRO A 101 -17.88 -21.63 -40.88
CA PRO A 101 -18.02 -22.82 -40.07
C PRO A 101 -17.08 -22.79 -38.86
N LEU A 102 -17.62 -23.08 -37.68
CA LEU A 102 -16.87 -23.29 -36.44
C LEU A 102 -16.59 -24.80 -36.32
N GLU A 103 -15.47 -25.25 -36.87
CA GLU A 103 -14.95 -26.63 -36.69
C GLU A 103 -14.04 -26.75 -35.46
#